data_AF-A0AAX2LGG0-F1
#
_entry.id   AF-A0AAX2LGG0-F1
#
_cell.length_a   1.000
_cell.length_b   1.000
_cell.length_c   1.000
_cell.angle_alpha   90.00
_cell.angle_beta   90.00
_cell.angle_gamma   90.00
#
_symmetry.space_group_name_H-M   'P 1'
#
loop_
_entity.id
_entity.type
_entity.pdbx_description
1 polymer ?
#
loop_
_entity_poly.entity_id
_entity_poly.type
_entity_poly.pdbx_seq_one_letter_code
_entity_poly.pdbx_strand_id
1 'polypeptide(L)'
;MIDSKEMNRFAVPLVLTNIGQIIIGQLALHFAVNNSSMVLSGISIIQNMLFAFGGLLGAFSLSFNIKSSKAYSNRQYSRFNDLLKSNVIINLIIGTAFAFFVIFYGETMLSRLYGFRGSLLALATNYLVIMSPYIMLTLLNFSLTNLLRVKKETRPIMWVGLASSLLDVLLNYILVPLLGIRGAAISTIVSLCFVTCSYLFMVYPMIWKALFVKSTTKLELIKFGIPLAGQEVLESVLFIIVFDAFMARLGLELLAIYAVISQLLSIIRVPSFVYSTTVSVYLPEAEKLGHVKDFLQTIFKNSYVVSMLLACPVVLLSNILSHFLSDEITTNIVPITLYTFLAMGMSPIYESSKMLLQSFGNEKFVLHVSILINLASVMILAILQLLNVQTYWSLYFIYGLNLFVLSLIFLRHASSEKFI
;
A
#
# COMPACT_ATOMS: atom_id res chain seq x y z
N MET A 1 -19.30 -21.80 8.30
CA MET A 1 -18.36 -21.28 7.29
C MET A 1 -18.76 -19.85 6.96
N ILE A 2 -17.80 -18.93 6.87
CA ILE A 2 -18.10 -17.53 6.48
C ILE A 2 -18.45 -17.52 4.99
N ASP A 3 -19.58 -16.93 4.62
CA ASP A 3 -20.06 -16.92 3.24
C ASP A 3 -19.16 -16.06 2.36
N SER A 4 -18.84 -16.56 1.15
CA SER A 4 -18.15 -15.81 0.10
C SER A 4 -18.85 -14.49 -0.22
N LYS A 5 -20.19 -14.45 -0.15
CA LYS A 5 -20.96 -13.22 -0.37
C LYS A 5 -20.70 -12.18 0.72
N GLU A 6 -20.51 -12.59 1.96
CA GLU A 6 -20.16 -11.68 3.06
C GLU A 6 -18.75 -11.11 2.86
N MET A 7 -17.78 -11.96 2.54
CA MET A 7 -16.41 -11.52 2.21
C MET A 7 -16.38 -10.52 1.06
N ASN A 8 -17.13 -10.78 -0.01
CA ASN A 8 -17.17 -9.88 -1.16
C ASN A 8 -17.91 -8.58 -0.85
N ARG A 9 -18.94 -8.62 0.00
CA ARG A 9 -19.60 -7.41 0.50
C ARG A 9 -18.64 -6.52 1.31
N PHE A 10 -17.66 -7.13 1.98
CA PHE A 10 -16.57 -6.42 2.65
C PHE A 10 -15.49 -5.94 1.68
N ALA A 11 -14.91 -6.83 0.87
CA ALA A 11 -13.74 -6.58 0.05
C ALA A 11 -14.00 -5.74 -1.20
N VAL A 12 -15.10 -5.97 -1.94
CA VAL A 12 -15.36 -5.28 -3.22
C VAL A 12 -15.43 -3.76 -3.06
N PRO A 13 -16.12 -3.18 -2.07
CA PRO A 13 -16.08 -1.74 -1.84
C PRO A 13 -14.65 -1.21 -1.64
N LEU A 14 -13.79 -1.94 -0.92
CA LEU A 14 -12.41 -1.54 -0.69
C LEU A 14 -11.56 -1.62 -1.98
N VAL A 15 -11.78 -2.64 -2.81
CA VAL A 15 -11.15 -2.73 -4.14
C VAL A 15 -11.55 -1.53 -5.01
N LEU A 16 -12.85 -1.25 -5.10
CA LEU A 16 -13.37 -0.09 -5.84
C LEU A 16 -12.83 1.24 -5.31
N THR A 17 -12.67 1.35 -3.99
CA THR A 17 -12.06 2.53 -3.36
C THR A 17 -10.64 2.72 -3.90
N ASN A 18 -9.77 1.71 -3.77
CA ASN A 18 -8.37 1.83 -4.18
C ASN A 18 -8.23 2.11 -5.68
N ILE A 19 -8.97 1.38 -6.53
CA ILE A 19 -8.92 1.58 -7.99
C ILE A 19 -9.44 2.97 -8.36
N GLY A 20 -10.57 3.39 -7.79
CA GLY A 20 -11.13 4.71 -8.04
C GLY A 20 -10.19 5.83 -7.60
N GLN A 21 -9.55 5.69 -6.42
CA GLN A 21 -8.56 6.64 -5.94
C GLN A 21 -7.32 6.71 -6.83
N ILE A 22 -6.83 5.57 -7.36
CA ILE A 22 -5.72 5.55 -8.32
C ILE A 22 -6.09 6.32 -9.59
N ILE A 23 -7.25 6.04 -10.17
CA ILE A 23 -7.70 6.67 -11.43
C ILE A 23 -7.93 8.17 -11.23
N ILE A 24 -8.68 8.55 -10.19
CA ILE A 24 -8.99 9.96 -9.89
C ILE A 24 -7.71 10.71 -9.50
N GLY A 25 -6.76 10.04 -8.82
CA GLY A 25 -5.47 10.61 -8.46
C GLY A 25 -4.63 11.02 -9.67
N GLN A 26 -4.71 10.29 -10.79
CA GLN A 26 -4.03 10.70 -12.04
C GLN A 26 -4.64 11.99 -12.61
N LEU A 27 -5.97 12.15 -12.52
CA LEU A 27 -6.63 13.40 -12.92
C LEU A 27 -6.23 14.56 -12.00
N ALA A 28 -6.14 14.32 -10.68
CA ALA A 28 -5.70 15.32 -9.73
C ALA A 28 -4.26 15.76 -10.01
N LEU A 29 -3.36 14.81 -10.28
CA LEU A 29 -1.97 15.08 -10.65
C LEU A 29 -1.88 15.89 -11.96
N HIS A 30 -2.69 15.57 -12.97
CA HIS A 30 -2.73 16.32 -14.23
C HIS A 30 -3.00 17.81 -13.99
N PHE A 31 -4.02 18.14 -13.18
CA PHE A 31 -4.30 19.53 -12.82
C PHE A 31 -3.23 20.14 -11.90
N ALA A 32 -2.68 19.37 -10.96
CA ALA A 32 -1.62 19.82 -10.04
C ALA A 32 -0.35 20.28 -10.78
N VAL A 33 -0.03 19.61 -11.88
CA VAL A 33 1.18 19.86 -12.68
C VAL A 33 1.05 21.11 -13.55
N ASN A 34 -0.19 21.46 -13.96
CA ASN A 34 -0.49 22.61 -14.83
C ASN A 34 0.46 22.70 -16.05
N ASN A 35 0.70 21.58 -16.72
CA ASN A 35 1.58 21.42 -17.88
C ASN A 35 3.06 21.83 -17.67
N SER A 36 3.56 21.87 -16.43
CA SER A 36 4.96 22.17 -16.13
C SER A 36 5.74 20.90 -15.75
N SER A 37 6.72 20.52 -16.59
CA SER A 37 7.62 19.38 -16.32
C SER A 37 8.41 19.55 -15.02
N MET A 38 8.85 20.78 -14.69
CA MET A 38 9.54 21.08 -13.44
C MET A 38 8.65 20.84 -12.21
N VAL A 39 7.36 21.20 -12.29
CA VAL A 39 6.39 21.00 -11.21
C VAL A 39 6.07 19.51 -11.07
N LEU A 40 5.90 18.79 -12.18
CA LEU A 40 5.74 17.33 -12.19
C LEU A 40 6.89 16.63 -11.48
N SER A 41 8.14 16.91 -11.83
CA SER A 41 9.30 16.28 -11.19
C SER A 41 9.35 16.56 -9.69
N GLY A 42 9.07 17.80 -9.27
CA GLY A 42 9.06 18.17 -7.86
C GLY A 42 7.94 17.48 -7.06
N ILE A 43 6.71 17.51 -7.57
CA ILE A 43 5.55 16.86 -6.94
C ILE A 43 5.75 15.36 -6.86
N SER A 44 6.08 14.69 -7.96
CA SER A 44 6.17 13.22 -8.02
C SER A 44 7.24 12.67 -7.09
N ILE A 45 8.41 13.31 -7.01
CA ILE A 45 9.49 12.89 -6.09
C ILE A 45 9.03 13.00 -4.64
N ILE A 46 8.40 14.11 -4.26
CA ILE A 46 7.90 14.31 -2.90
C ILE A 46 6.76 13.35 -2.57
N GLN A 47 5.80 13.16 -3.49
CA GLN A 47 4.70 12.23 -3.30
C GLN A 47 5.19 10.79 -3.16
N ASN A 48 6.12 10.35 -4.01
CA ASN A 48 6.72 9.02 -3.91
C ASN A 48 7.45 8.82 -2.58
N MET A 49 8.20 9.83 -2.13
CA MET A 49 8.85 9.81 -0.82
C MET A 49 7.82 9.72 0.32
N LEU A 50 6.78 10.57 0.31
CA LEU A 50 5.72 10.56 1.32
C LEU A 50 4.94 9.25 1.32
N PHE A 51 4.70 8.67 0.14
CA PHE A 51 4.08 7.35 0.00
C PHE A 51 4.95 6.25 0.60
N ALA A 52 6.26 6.26 0.35
CA ALA A 52 7.20 5.30 0.93
C ALA A 52 7.23 5.40 2.46
N PHE A 53 7.31 6.61 3.02
CA PHE A 53 7.19 6.80 4.48
C PHE A 53 5.82 6.39 5.01
N GLY A 54 4.75 6.71 4.29
CA GLY A 54 3.38 6.34 4.64
C GLY A 54 3.18 4.82 4.69
N GLY A 55 3.73 4.08 3.74
CA GLY A 55 3.72 2.62 3.73
C GLY A 55 4.54 2.03 4.89
N LEU A 56 5.78 2.48 5.04
CA LEU A 56 6.70 2.03 6.09
C LEU A 56 6.14 2.26 7.50
N LEU A 57 5.65 3.46 7.78
CA LEU A 57 5.06 3.81 9.08
C LEU A 57 3.64 3.22 9.22
N GLY A 58 2.96 2.96 8.10
CA GLY A 58 1.68 2.27 8.04
C GLY A 58 1.72 0.83 8.58
N ALA A 59 2.90 0.19 8.59
CA ALA A 59 3.08 -1.12 9.23
C ALA A 59 2.72 -1.12 10.73
N PHE A 60 2.88 0.00 11.44
CA PHE A 60 2.41 0.13 12.83
C PHE A 60 0.88 0.18 12.91
N SER A 61 0.22 0.79 11.92
CA SER A 61 -1.24 0.74 11.81
C SER A 61 -1.74 -0.68 11.48
N LEU A 62 -0.97 -1.47 10.74
CA LEU A 62 -1.26 -2.89 10.50
C LEU A 62 -1.16 -3.73 11.80
N SER A 63 -0.17 -3.45 12.65
CA SER A 63 -0.08 -4.05 14.00
C SER A 63 -1.35 -3.80 14.80
N PHE A 64 -1.84 -2.56 14.80
CA PHE A 64 -3.11 -2.21 15.43
C PHE A 64 -4.28 -2.96 14.79
N ASN A 65 -4.36 -3.04 13.45
CA ASN A 65 -5.41 -3.79 12.75
C ASN A 65 -5.51 -5.24 13.24
N ILE A 66 -4.40 -5.99 13.19
CA ILE A 66 -4.36 -7.41 13.59
C ILE A 66 -4.80 -7.58 15.05
N LYS A 67 -4.20 -6.80 15.96
CA LYS A 67 -4.47 -6.92 17.41
C LYS A 67 -5.88 -6.47 17.79
N SER A 68 -6.36 -5.37 17.20
CA SER A 68 -7.69 -4.83 17.48
C SER A 68 -8.80 -5.70 16.92
N SER A 69 -8.64 -6.26 15.71
CA SER A 69 -9.58 -7.21 15.11
C SER A 69 -9.75 -8.46 16.00
N LYS A 70 -8.65 -9.01 16.50
CA LYS A 70 -8.68 -10.15 17.44
C LYS A 70 -9.35 -9.79 18.78
N ALA A 71 -8.99 -8.65 19.38
CA ALA A 71 -9.57 -8.22 20.64
C ALA A 71 -11.08 -7.93 20.53
N TYR A 72 -11.51 -7.28 19.45
CA TYR A 72 -12.89 -6.94 19.19
C TYR A 72 -13.75 -8.19 18.96
N SER A 73 -13.30 -9.11 18.09
CA SER A 73 -14.02 -10.37 17.85
C SER A 73 -14.15 -11.19 19.13
N ASN A 74 -13.12 -11.22 19.97
CA ASN A 74 -13.14 -11.93 21.26
C ASN A 74 -13.88 -11.18 22.38
N ARG A 75 -14.60 -10.10 22.06
CA ARG A 75 -15.38 -9.27 23.01
C ARG A 75 -14.53 -8.70 24.15
N GLN A 76 -13.22 -8.56 23.94
CA GLN A 76 -12.27 -8.00 24.91
C GLN A 76 -12.22 -6.45 24.77
N TYR A 77 -13.35 -5.79 25.00
CA TYR A 77 -13.51 -4.35 24.71
C TYR A 77 -12.56 -3.44 25.50
N SER A 78 -12.19 -3.82 26.74
CA SER A 78 -11.19 -3.07 27.51
C SER A 78 -9.82 -3.08 26.83
N ARG A 79 -9.39 -4.25 26.32
CA ARG A 79 -8.12 -4.39 25.59
C ARG A 79 -8.18 -3.66 24.25
N PHE A 80 -9.30 -3.77 23.54
CA PHE A 80 -9.52 -3.05 22.29
C PHE A 80 -9.38 -1.53 22.47
N ASN A 81 -9.98 -0.97 23.52
CA ASN A 81 -9.90 0.47 23.82
C ASN A 81 -8.48 0.92 24.21
N ASP A 82 -7.73 0.12 24.97
CA ASP A 82 -6.31 0.39 25.26
C ASP A 82 -5.47 0.39 23.98
N LEU A 83 -5.65 -0.63 23.12
CA LEU A 83 -4.98 -0.71 21.81
C LEU A 83 -5.29 0.51 20.94
N LEU A 84 -6.55 0.94 20.89
CA LEU A 84 -6.98 2.10 20.13
C LEU A 84 -6.33 3.38 20.65
N LYS A 85 -6.38 3.64 21.97
CA LYS A 85 -5.73 4.83 22.54
C LYS A 85 -4.23 4.82 22.31
N SER A 86 -3.58 3.68 22.52
CA SER A 86 -2.14 3.51 22.31
C SER A 86 -1.74 3.75 20.87
N ASN A 87 -2.49 3.22 19.91
CA ASN A 87 -2.26 3.44 18.48
C ASN A 87 -2.44 4.91 18.06
N VAL A 88 -3.49 5.59 18.55
CA VAL A 88 -3.69 7.03 18.28
C VAL A 88 -2.51 7.86 18.81
N ILE A 89 -2.03 7.57 20.03
CA ILE A 89 -0.86 8.26 20.61
C ILE A 89 0.39 8.01 19.76
N ILE A 90 0.63 6.76 19.33
CA ILE A 90 1.78 6.41 18.47
C ILE A 90 1.72 7.21 17.16
N ASN A 91 0.56 7.25 16.50
CA ASN A 91 0.39 7.98 15.24
C ASN A 91 0.62 9.49 15.40
N LEU A 92 0.15 10.09 16.50
CA LEU A 92 0.38 11.50 16.80
C LEU A 92 1.87 11.78 17.04
N ILE A 93 2.58 10.91 17.76
CA ILE A 93 4.03 11.04 17.99
C ILE A 93 4.79 10.95 16.66
N ILE A 94 4.53 9.91 15.86
CA ILE A 94 5.19 9.70 14.56
C ILE A 94 4.89 10.86 13.61
N GLY A 95 3.62 11.25 13.49
CA GLY A 95 3.19 12.33 12.61
C GLY A 95 3.79 13.68 13.00
N THR A 96 3.80 14.02 14.29
CA THR A 96 4.39 15.27 14.79
C THR A 96 5.91 15.28 14.60
N ALA A 97 6.59 14.17 14.90
CA ALA A 97 8.03 14.05 14.69
C ALA A 97 8.40 14.20 13.21
N PHE A 98 7.63 13.59 12.30
CA PHE A 98 7.83 13.73 10.86
C PHE A 98 7.59 15.17 10.38
N ALA A 99 6.51 15.83 10.84
CA ALA A 99 6.23 17.21 10.49
C ALA A 99 7.34 18.16 10.96
N PHE A 100 7.84 17.97 12.19
CA PHE A 100 8.99 18.72 12.70
C PHE A 100 10.23 18.48 11.83
N PHE A 101 10.55 17.22 11.51
CA PHE A 101 11.67 16.90 10.63
C PHE A 101 11.57 17.62 9.28
N VAL A 102 10.40 17.60 8.66
CA VAL A 102 10.17 18.28 7.37
C VAL A 102 10.34 19.80 7.47
N ILE A 103 9.80 20.44 8.51
CA ILE A 103 9.87 21.90 8.66
C ILE A 103 11.31 22.37 8.85
N PHE A 104 12.12 21.66 9.65
CA PHE A 104 13.49 22.08 9.96
C PHE A 104 14.55 21.55 8.98
N TYR A 105 14.35 20.37 8.39
CA TYR A 105 15.36 19.69 7.58
C TYR A 105 14.91 19.37 6.15
N GLY A 106 13.66 19.68 5.76
CA GLY A 106 13.11 19.33 4.45
C GLY A 106 13.91 19.90 3.28
N GLU A 107 14.30 21.18 3.33
CA GLU A 107 15.12 21.80 2.28
C GLU A 107 16.52 21.15 2.17
N THR A 108 17.14 20.86 3.31
CA THR A 108 18.46 20.21 3.36
C THR A 108 18.37 18.80 2.79
N MET A 109 17.29 18.08 3.09
CA MET A 109 17.03 16.74 2.57
C MET A 109 16.84 16.79 1.04
N LEU A 110 16.03 17.71 0.51
CA LEU A 110 15.80 17.84 -0.93
C LEU A 110 17.06 18.25 -1.69
N SER A 111 17.86 19.17 -1.14
CA SER A 111 19.10 19.63 -1.77
C SER A 111 20.21 18.57 -1.74
N ARG A 112 20.42 17.89 -0.62
CA ARG A 112 21.54 16.93 -0.45
C ARG A 112 21.24 15.52 -0.94
N LEU A 113 20.03 15.01 -0.70
CA LEU A 113 19.68 13.64 -1.11
C LEU A 113 19.18 13.58 -2.54
N TYR A 114 18.33 14.52 -2.95
CA TYR A 114 17.72 14.55 -4.28
C TYR A 114 18.44 15.48 -5.26
N GLY A 115 19.41 16.28 -4.79
CA GLY A 115 20.19 17.15 -5.67
C GLY A 115 19.42 18.34 -6.23
N PHE A 116 18.27 18.71 -5.64
CA PHE A 116 17.46 19.84 -6.12
C PHE A 116 18.22 21.16 -5.97
N ARG A 117 18.13 22.03 -6.99
CA ARG A 117 18.80 23.33 -7.06
C ARG A 117 17.87 24.41 -7.62
N GLY A 118 18.20 25.68 -7.34
CA GLY A 118 17.53 26.84 -7.93
C GLY A 118 16.02 26.89 -7.67
N SER A 119 15.25 27.23 -8.70
CA SER A 119 13.79 27.36 -8.63
C SER A 119 13.08 26.05 -8.24
N LEU A 120 13.58 24.90 -8.68
CA LEU A 120 13.02 23.60 -8.34
C LEU A 120 13.10 23.33 -6.83
N LEU A 121 14.25 23.62 -6.21
CA LEU A 121 14.42 23.45 -4.76
C LEU A 121 13.43 24.33 -3.97
N ALA A 122 13.26 25.59 -4.37
CA ALA A 122 12.33 26.50 -3.72
C ALA A 122 10.87 26.03 -3.86
N LEU A 123 10.46 25.61 -5.06
CA LEU A 123 9.11 25.09 -5.31
C LEU A 123 8.83 23.82 -4.52
N ALA A 124 9.75 22.85 -4.60
CA ALA A 124 9.65 21.57 -3.93
C ALA A 124 9.64 21.71 -2.40
N THR A 125 10.48 22.60 -1.84
CA THR A 125 10.50 22.88 -0.40
C THR A 125 9.18 23.48 0.08
N ASN A 126 8.64 24.48 -0.65
CA ASN A 126 7.34 25.06 -0.33
C ASN A 126 6.22 24.01 -0.34
N TYR A 127 6.19 23.14 -1.36
CA TYR A 127 5.24 22.04 -1.45
C TYR A 127 5.39 21.06 -0.28
N LEU A 128 6.62 20.63 0.02
CA LEU A 128 6.92 19.66 1.08
C LEU A 128 6.53 20.18 2.47
N VAL A 129 6.79 21.45 2.77
CA VAL A 129 6.45 22.07 4.07
C VAL A 129 4.93 22.08 4.29
N ILE A 130 4.15 22.43 3.25
CA ILE A 130 2.67 22.35 3.33
C ILE A 130 2.21 20.90 3.52
N MET A 131 2.90 19.95 2.88
CA MET A 131 2.63 18.51 3.01
C MET A 131 3.09 17.90 4.34
N SER A 132 3.70 18.66 5.25
CA SER A 132 4.19 18.15 6.55
C SER A 132 3.13 17.38 7.38
N PRO A 133 1.82 17.70 7.38
CA PRO A 133 0.81 16.94 8.10
C PRO A 133 0.43 15.60 7.44
N TYR A 134 0.88 15.34 6.21
CA TYR A 134 0.45 14.21 5.38
C TYR A 134 0.60 12.87 6.10
N ILE A 135 1.76 12.60 6.71
CA ILE A 135 2.03 11.34 7.41
C ILE A 135 1.10 11.17 8.62
N MET A 136 0.90 12.23 9.40
CA MET A 136 0.00 12.20 10.56
C MET A 136 -1.43 11.84 10.12
N LEU A 137 -1.96 12.54 9.12
CA LEU A 137 -3.31 12.31 8.59
C LEU A 137 -3.44 10.92 7.97
N THR A 138 -2.42 10.44 7.26
CA THR A 138 -2.39 9.10 6.65
C THR A 138 -2.48 7.99 7.70
N LEU A 139 -1.67 8.07 8.76
CA LEU A 139 -1.67 7.07 9.84
C LEU A 139 -2.99 7.09 10.63
N LEU A 140 -3.54 8.29 10.87
CA LEU A 140 -4.88 8.43 11.45
C LEU A 140 -5.93 7.81 10.54
N ASN A 141 -5.90 8.08 9.23
CA ASN A 141 -6.83 7.49 8.26
C ASN A 141 -6.74 5.96 8.23
N PHE A 142 -5.54 5.36 8.25
CA PHE A 142 -5.39 3.91 8.37
C PHE A 142 -6.05 3.37 9.64
N SER A 143 -5.88 4.07 10.76
CA SER A 143 -6.43 3.65 12.04
C SER A 143 -7.95 3.78 12.12
N LEU A 144 -8.50 4.88 11.61
CA LEU A 144 -9.94 5.11 11.56
C LEU A 144 -10.63 4.16 10.57
N THR A 145 -10.01 3.94 9.41
CA THR A 145 -10.47 2.95 8.43
C THR A 145 -10.48 1.55 9.03
N ASN A 146 -9.46 1.21 9.85
CA ASN A 146 -9.44 -0.05 10.56
C ASN A 146 -10.64 -0.21 11.52
N LEU A 147 -11.05 0.84 12.22
CA LEU A 147 -12.23 0.78 13.10
C LEU A 147 -13.52 0.49 12.32
N LEU A 148 -13.67 1.07 11.13
CA LEU A 148 -14.79 0.77 10.22
C LEU A 148 -14.70 -0.67 9.68
N ARG A 149 -13.50 -1.16 9.37
CA ARG A 149 -13.28 -2.56 8.94
C ARG A 149 -13.62 -3.56 10.04
N VAL A 150 -13.26 -3.29 11.29
CA VAL A 150 -13.61 -4.14 12.45
C VAL A 150 -15.13 -4.22 12.65
N LYS A 151 -15.86 -3.13 12.35
CA LYS A 151 -17.34 -3.13 12.29
C LYS A 151 -17.93 -3.79 11.03
N LYS A 152 -17.09 -4.24 10.10
CA LYS A 152 -17.46 -4.75 8.77
C LYS A 152 -18.20 -3.70 7.90
N GLU A 153 -17.97 -2.40 8.16
CA GLU A 153 -18.58 -1.28 7.43
C GLU A 153 -17.64 -0.72 6.35
N THR A 154 -17.65 -1.31 5.15
CA THR A 154 -16.72 -0.89 4.07
C THR A 154 -17.32 0.05 3.02
N ARG A 155 -18.65 0.14 2.93
CA ARG A 155 -19.32 1.11 2.05
C ARG A 155 -19.01 2.57 2.42
N PRO A 156 -19.01 2.96 3.71
CA PRO A 156 -18.58 4.30 4.10
C PRO A 156 -17.15 4.62 3.69
N ILE A 157 -16.23 3.64 3.82
CA ILE A 157 -14.83 3.79 3.41
C ILE A 157 -14.77 4.17 1.93
N MET A 158 -15.53 3.46 1.09
CA MET A 158 -15.60 3.72 -0.35
C MET A 158 -16.15 5.09 -0.71
N TRP A 159 -17.33 5.45 -0.21
CA TRP A 159 -17.95 6.72 -0.58
C TRP A 159 -17.13 7.93 -0.12
N VAL A 160 -16.59 7.89 1.11
CA VAL A 160 -15.73 8.96 1.62
C VAL A 160 -14.42 9.03 0.83
N GLY A 161 -13.80 7.88 0.50
CA GLY A 161 -12.55 7.84 -0.25
C GLY A 161 -12.68 8.38 -1.68
N LEU A 162 -13.76 8.02 -2.38
CA LEU A 162 -14.07 8.55 -3.71
C LEU A 162 -14.44 10.03 -3.65
N ALA A 163 -15.28 10.45 -2.70
CA ALA A 163 -15.64 11.86 -2.52
C ALA A 163 -14.42 12.73 -2.22
N SER A 164 -13.49 12.25 -1.38
CA SER A 164 -12.23 12.93 -1.11
C SER A 164 -11.36 13.08 -2.36
N SER A 165 -11.35 12.08 -3.24
CA SER A 165 -10.50 12.14 -4.44
C SER A 165 -11.08 13.09 -5.47
N LEU A 166 -12.41 13.12 -5.60
CA LEU A 166 -13.10 14.11 -6.43
C LEU A 166 -12.93 15.53 -5.87
N LEU A 167 -12.98 15.67 -4.54
CA LEU A 167 -12.66 16.94 -3.86
C LEU A 167 -11.23 17.38 -4.19
N ASP A 168 -10.25 16.46 -4.18
CA ASP A 168 -8.87 16.77 -4.53
C ASP A 168 -8.74 17.27 -5.97
N VAL A 169 -9.40 16.62 -6.93
CA VAL A 169 -9.46 17.09 -8.33
C VAL A 169 -10.06 18.49 -8.42
N LEU A 170 -11.21 18.71 -7.77
CA LEU A 170 -11.91 20.00 -7.79
C LEU A 170 -11.05 21.11 -7.17
N LEU A 171 -10.40 20.84 -6.05
CA LEU A 171 -9.52 21.81 -5.40
C LEU A 171 -8.26 22.06 -6.23
N ASN A 172 -7.68 21.05 -6.89
CA ASN A 172 -6.56 21.26 -7.81
C ASN A 172 -6.98 22.17 -8.98
N TYR A 173 -8.15 21.92 -9.56
CA TYR A 173 -8.69 22.75 -10.64
C TYR A 173 -8.87 24.22 -10.22
N ILE A 174 -9.28 24.50 -8.98
CA ILE A 174 -9.52 25.86 -8.48
C ILE A 174 -8.24 26.54 -7.94
N LEU A 175 -7.47 25.83 -7.10
CA LEU A 175 -6.37 26.41 -6.34
C LEU A 175 -5.05 26.46 -7.12
N VAL A 176 -4.81 25.54 -8.05
CA VAL A 176 -3.55 25.53 -8.81
C VAL A 176 -3.40 26.76 -9.71
N PRO A 177 -4.44 27.23 -10.43
CA PRO A 177 -4.36 28.48 -11.17
C PRO A 177 -4.08 29.71 -10.29
N LEU A 178 -4.52 29.69 -9.03
CA LEU A 178 -4.40 30.82 -8.10
C LEU A 178 -3.09 30.82 -7.30
N LEU A 179 -2.64 29.65 -6.85
CA LEU A 179 -1.55 29.46 -5.89
C LEU A 179 -0.40 28.60 -6.43
N GLY A 180 -0.49 28.14 -7.68
CA GLY A 180 0.47 27.23 -8.30
C GLY A 180 0.61 25.93 -7.51
N ILE A 181 1.86 25.47 -7.36
CA ILE A 181 2.21 24.23 -6.65
C ILE A 181 1.72 24.21 -5.19
N ARG A 182 1.60 25.39 -4.53
CA ARG A 182 1.06 25.48 -3.17
C ARG A 182 -0.42 25.09 -3.15
N GLY A 183 -1.16 25.47 -4.19
CA GLY A 183 -2.55 25.09 -4.38
C GLY A 183 -2.70 23.57 -4.41
N ALA A 184 -1.83 22.86 -5.14
CA ALA A 184 -1.82 21.40 -5.19
C ALA A 184 -1.60 20.76 -3.80
N ALA A 185 -0.60 21.24 -3.04
CA ALA A 185 -0.36 20.73 -1.68
C ALA A 185 -1.56 20.95 -0.74
N ILE A 186 -2.18 22.13 -0.81
CA ILE A 186 -3.36 22.47 0.01
C ILE A 186 -4.53 21.56 -0.38
N SER A 187 -4.79 21.35 -1.66
CA SER A 187 -5.84 20.44 -2.16
C SER A 187 -5.71 19.06 -1.55
N THR A 188 -4.50 18.49 -1.57
CA THR A 188 -4.24 17.15 -1.04
C THR A 188 -4.46 17.10 0.47
N ILE A 189 -3.92 18.07 1.23
CA ILE A 189 -4.06 18.09 2.69
C ILE A 189 -5.53 18.31 3.11
N VAL A 190 -6.25 19.21 2.44
CA VAL A 190 -7.68 19.46 2.72
C VAL A 190 -8.51 18.20 2.45
N SER A 191 -8.24 17.52 1.33
CA SER A 191 -8.91 16.27 0.98
C SER A 191 -8.61 15.17 2.01
N LEU A 192 -7.36 15.05 2.45
CA LEU A 192 -6.96 14.09 3.48
C LEU A 192 -7.59 14.41 4.85
N CYS A 193 -7.71 15.69 5.20
CA CYS A 193 -8.43 16.17 6.38
C CYS A 193 -9.92 15.84 6.30
N PHE A 194 -10.54 15.99 5.12
CA PHE A 194 -11.94 15.63 4.90
C PHE A 194 -12.17 14.13 5.20
N VAL A 195 -11.27 13.25 4.75
CA VAL A 195 -11.31 11.81 5.09
C VAL A 195 -11.21 11.61 6.60
N THR A 196 -10.21 12.22 7.24
CA THR A 196 -9.98 12.07 8.69
C THR A 196 -11.19 12.54 9.50
N CYS A 197 -11.76 13.70 9.17
CA CYS A 197 -12.93 14.25 9.86
C CYS A 197 -14.17 13.38 9.64
N SER A 198 -14.39 12.91 8.40
CA SER A 198 -15.52 12.04 8.06
C SER A 198 -15.47 10.71 8.81
N TYR A 199 -14.31 10.04 8.81
CA TYR A 199 -14.17 8.79 9.55
C TYR A 199 -14.21 8.99 11.06
N LEU A 200 -13.59 10.06 11.58
CA LEU A 200 -13.65 10.40 13.00
C LEU A 200 -15.10 10.61 13.44
N PHE A 201 -15.91 11.30 12.64
CA PHE A 201 -17.34 11.47 12.89
C PHE A 201 -18.08 10.12 12.90
N MET A 202 -17.75 9.17 12.02
CA MET A 202 -18.41 7.85 12.00
C MET A 202 -18.02 6.95 13.18
N VAL A 203 -16.80 7.11 13.71
CA VAL A 203 -16.24 6.24 14.76
C VAL A 203 -16.04 6.94 16.09
N TYR A 204 -16.52 8.19 16.23
CA TYR A 204 -16.36 9.03 17.42
C TYR A 204 -16.73 8.30 18.74
N PRO A 205 -17.78 7.45 18.81
CA PRO A 205 -18.14 6.83 20.09
C PRO A 205 -17.07 5.84 20.57
N MET A 206 -16.36 5.19 19.64
CA MET A 206 -15.27 4.26 19.98
C MET A 206 -14.02 5.03 20.41
N ILE A 207 -13.67 6.10 19.70
CA ILE A 207 -12.56 6.97 20.05
C ILE A 207 -12.79 7.60 21.43
N TRP A 208 -13.98 8.15 21.66
CA TRP A 208 -14.35 8.79 22.92
C TRP A 208 -14.20 7.82 24.09
N LYS A 209 -14.75 6.61 23.98
CA LYS A 209 -14.58 5.57 25.02
C LYS A 209 -13.11 5.22 25.26
N ALA A 210 -12.31 5.11 24.21
CA ALA A 210 -10.89 4.80 24.34
C ALA A 210 -10.10 5.90 25.06
N LEU A 211 -10.46 7.18 24.91
CA LEU A 211 -9.76 8.29 25.58
C LEU A 211 -9.75 8.16 27.12
N PHE A 212 -10.77 7.55 27.72
CA PHE A 212 -10.88 7.35 29.17
C PHE A 212 -10.13 6.11 29.69
N VAL A 213 -9.57 5.28 28.81
CA VAL A 213 -8.83 4.07 29.20
C VAL A 213 -7.33 4.38 29.37
N LYS A 214 -6.60 3.57 30.15
CA LYS A 214 -5.13 3.66 30.21
C LYS A 214 -4.52 3.23 28.87
N SER A 215 -3.37 3.80 28.52
CA SER A 215 -2.59 3.39 27.34
C SER A 215 -1.39 2.58 27.79
N THR A 216 -1.52 1.26 27.86
CA THR A 216 -0.45 0.35 28.30
C THR A 216 0.15 -0.45 27.15
N THR A 217 -0.58 -0.59 26.04
CA THR A 217 -0.22 -1.48 24.92
C THR A 217 0.72 -0.86 23.87
N LYS A 218 1.26 0.36 24.10
CA LYS A 218 2.17 1.04 23.14
C LYS A 218 3.38 0.19 22.75
N LEU A 219 4.07 -0.38 23.75
CA LEU A 219 5.26 -1.19 23.51
C LEU A 219 4.91 -2.51 22.80
N GLU A 220 3.74 -3.08 23.07
CA GLU A 220 3.23 -4.26 22.36
C GLU A 220 3.07 -3.96 20.86
N LEU A 221 2.39 -2.85 20.54
CA LEU A 221 2.16 -2.42 19.15
C LEU A 221 3.47 -2.13 18.42
N ILE A 222 4.42 -1.41 19.05
CA ILE A 222 5.71 -1.10 18.43
C ILE A 222 6.53 -2.37 18.21
N LYS A 223 6.66 -3.24 19.22
CA LYS A 223 7.43 -4.49 19.10
C LYS A 223 6.87 -5.41 18.02
N PHE A 224 5.54 -5.45 17.89
CA PHE A 224 4.87 -6.22 16.84
C PHE A 224 4.96 -5.55 15.46
N GLY A 225 4.96 -4.21 15.43
CA GLY A 225 5.06 -3.42 14.20
C GLY A 225 6.46 -3.42 13.58
N ILE A 226 7.54 -3.55 14.38
CA ILE A 226 8.92 -3.54 13.86
C ILE A 226 9.16 -4.64 12.81
N PRO A 227 8.81 -5.93 13.05
CA PRO A 227 8.97 -6.94 12.03
C PRO A 227 8.13 -6.68 10.77
N LEU A 228 6.91 -6.14 10.93
CA LEU A 228 6.04 -5.78 9.80
C LEU A 228 6.64 -4.63 8.97
N ALA A 229 7.21 -3.62 9.64
CA ALA A 229 7.88 -2.51 8.97
C ALA A 229 9.16 -2.98 8.26
N GLY A 230 9.93 -3.88 8.89
CA GLY A 230 11.09 -4.51 8.26
C GLY A 230 10.73 -5.31 7.02
N GLN A 231 9.58 -5.99 7.04
CA GLN A 231 9.04 -6.70 5.89
C GLN A 231 8.69 -5.73 4.76
N GLU A 232 7.98 -4.64 5.09
CA GLU A 232 7.59 -3.63 4.12
C GLU A 232 8.81 -2.94 3.49
N VAL A 233 9.83 -2.62 4.28
CA VAL A 233 11.11 -2.04 3.81
C VAL A 233 11.79 -2.99 2.83
N LEU A 234 11.86 -4.28 3.17
CA LEU A 234 12.51 -5.27 2.34
C LEU A 234 11.81 -5.39 0.98
N GLU A 235 10.49 -5.51 0.97
CA GLU A 235 9.73 -5.83 -0.24
C GLU A 235 9.41 -4.60 -1.08
N SER A 236 8.95 -3.52 -0.45
CA SER A 236 8.42 -2.33 -1.13
C SER A 236 9.47 -1.26 -1.38
N VAL A 237 10.68 -1.40 -0.80
CA VAL A 237 11.77 -0.44 -1.00
C VAL A 237 13.01 -1.15 -1.53
N LEU A 238 13.64 -2.02 -0.74
CA LEU A 238 14.96 -2.57 -1.08
C LEU A 238 14.90 -3.47 -2.31
N PHE A 239 13.96 -4.40 -2.35
CA PHE A 239 13.81 -5.32 -3.48
C PHE A 239 13.48 -4.58 -4.77
N ILE A 240 12.54 -3.61 -4.72
CA ILE A 240 12.15 -2.81 -5.89
C ILE A 240 13.33 -1.98 -6.41
N ILE A 241 14.08 -1.29 -5.55
CA ILE A 241 15.25 -0.49 -5.99
C ILE A 241 16.27 -1.38 -6.72
N VAL A 242 16.54 -2.57 -6.19
CA VAL A 242 17.47 -3.51 -6.82
C VAL A 242 16.91 -4.05 -8.14
N PHE A 243 15.61 -4.38 -8.17
CA PHE A 243 14.92 -4.84 -9.37
C PHE A 243 14.93 -3.78 -10.49
N ASP A 244 14.64 -2.52 -10.15
CA ASP A 244 14.68 -1.37 -11.06
C ASP A 244 16.08 -1.12 -11.58
N ALA A 245 17.10 -1.25 -10.72
CA ALA A 245 18.50 -1.11 -11.12
C ALA A 245 18.93 -2.18 -12.13
N PHE A 246 18.42 -3.41 -12.00
CA PHE A 246 18.62 -4.45 -13.01
C PHE A 246 17.85 -4.14 -14.30
N MET A 247 16.61 -3.69 -14.19
CA MET A 247 15.79 -3.35 -15.35
C MET A 247 16.41 -2.21 -16.18
N ALA A 248 16.94 -1.17 -15.51
CA ALA A 248 17.59 -0.03 -16.15
C ALA A 248 18.84 -0.42 -16.96
N ARG A 249 19.53 -1.51 -16.59
CA ARG A 249 20.70 -2.02 -17.31
C ARG A 249 20.33 -2.74 -18.61
N LEU A 250 19.08 -3.16 -18.78
CA LEU A 250 18.61 -3.80 -20.02
C LEU A 250 18.39 -2.82 -21.17
N GLY A 251 18.32 -1.51 -20.87
CA GLY A 251 18.16 -0.45 -21.86
C GLY A 251 16.97 0.47 -21.57
N LEU A 252 17.04 1.69 -22.12
CA LEU A 252 16.03 2.73 -21.87
C LEU A 252 14.64 2.36 -22.40
N GLU A 253 14.56 1.73 -23.56
CA GLU A 253 13.29 1.28 -24.16
C GLU A 253 12.56 0.27 -23.27
N LEU A 254 13.27 -0.76 -22.79
CA LEU A 254 12.71 -1.76 -21.88
C LEU A 254 12.33 -1.17 -20.52
N LEU A 255 13.08 -0.20 -20.02
CA LEU A 255 12.75 0.49 -18.78
C LEU A 255 11.44 1.30 -18.91
N ALA A 256 11.23 1.97 -20.05
CA ALA A 256 9.98 2.68 -20.32
C ALA A 256 8.78 1.74 -20.42
N ILE A 257 8.93 0.60 -21.14
CA ILE A 257 7.92 -0.45 -21.21
C ILE A 257 7.61 -1.01 -19.81
N TYR A 258 8.63 -1.29 -19.01
CA TYR A 258 8.50 -1.75 -17.63
C TYR A 258 7.72 -0.76 -16.75
N ALA A 259 8.01 0.54 -16.85
CA ALA A 259 7.34 1.56 -16.05
C ALA A 259 5.84 1.61 -16.37
N VAL A 260 5.48 1.56 -17.65
CA VAL A 260 4.08 1.52 -18.10
C VAL A 260 3.39 0.23 -17.65
N ILE A 261 4.01 -0.93 -17.86
CA ILE A 261 3.43 -2.22 -17.44
C ILE A 261 3.24 -2.24 -15.91
N SER A 262 4.20 -1.77 -15.13
CA SER A 262 4.11 -1.72 -13.67
C SER A 262 2.93 -0.86 -13.21
N GLN A 263 2.68 0.27 -13.88
CA GLN A 263 1.52 1.11 -13.60
C GLN A 263 0.20 0.38 -13.92
N LEU A 264 0.12 -0.31 -15.07
CA LEU A 264 -1.07 -1.10 -15.44
C LEU A 264 -1.35 -2.24 -14.47
N LEU A 265 -0.30 -2.98 -14.08
CA LEU A 265 -0.43 -4.12 -13.18
C LEU A 265 -0.67 -3.72 -11.72
N SER A 266 -0.36 -2.48 -11.32
CA SER A 266 -0.65 -1.99 -9.96
C SER A 266 -2.14 -2.14 -9.60
N ILE A 267 -3.04 -1.89 -10.55
CA ILE A 267 -4.49 -2.04 -10.41
C ILE A 267 -4.88 -3.51 -10.21
N ILE A 268 -4.23 -4.43 -10.93
CA ILE A 268 -4.50 -5.87 -10.89
C ILE A 268 -4.06 -6.49 -9.55
N ARG A 269 -3.08 -5.89 -8.86
CA ARG A 269 -2.61 -6.31 -7.55
C ARG A 269 -3.51 -5.86 -6.39
N VAL A 270 -4.34 -4.83 -6.58
CA VAL A 270 -5.22 -4.29 -5.53
C VAL A 270 -6.05 -5.38 -4.83
N PRO A 271 -6.70 -6.33 -5.54
CA PRO A 271 -7.44 -7.40 -4.88
C PRO A 271 -6.58 -8.24 -3.94
N SER A 272 -5.33 -8.58 -4.29
CA SER A 272 -4.44 -9.36 -3.43
C SER A 272 -4.25 -8.70 -2.06
N PHE A 273 -4.01 -7.39 -2.04
CA PHE A 273 -3.87 -6.63 -0.80
C PHE A 273 -5.20 -6.52 -0.03
N VAL A 274 -6.31 -6.25 -0.71
CA VAL A 274 -7.62 -6.10 -0.04
C VAL A 274 -8.11 -7.42 0.56
N TYR A 275 -8.01 -8.52 -0.17
CA TYR A 275 -8.39 -9.84 0.35
C TYR A 275 -7.44 -10.31 1.46
N SER A 276 -6.16 -9.97 1.38
CA SER A 276 -5.23 -10.12 2.51
C SER A 276 -5.71 -9.36 3.75
N THR A 277 -6.08 -8.08 3.65
CA THR A 277 -6.64 -7.36 4.81
C THR A 277 -7.94 -7.99 5.35
N THR A 278 -8.74 -8.63 4.49
CA THR A 278 -9.94 -9.37 4.91
C THR A 278 -9.59 -10.56 5.81
N VAL A 279 -8.44 -11.21 5.59
CA VAL A 279 -7.90 -12.25 6.50
C VAL A 279 -7.76 -11.68 7.91
N SER A 280 -7.10 -10.53 8.09
CA SER A 280 -6.87 -9.96 9.44
C SER A 280 -8.16 -9.66 10.23
N VAL A 281 -9.24 -9.33 9.54
CA VAL A 281 -10.53 -8.95 10.15
C VAL A 281 -11.38 -10.18 10.49
N TYR A 282 -11.46 -11.15 9.58
CA TYR A 282 -12.36 -12.30 9.70
C TYR A 282 -11.70 -13.56 10.27
N LEU A 283 -10.37 -13.63 10.31
CA LEU A 283 -9.64 -14.78 10.83
C LEU A 283 -10.05 -15.16 12.27
N PRO A 284 -10.23 -14.23 13.22
CA PRO A 284 -10.66 -14.59 14.57
C PRO A 284 -12.05 -15.25 14.62
N GLU A 285 -12.92 -14.96 13.65
CA GLU A 285 -14.23 -15.61 13.52
C GLU A 285 -14.10 -16.99 12.88
N ALA A 286 -13.26 -17.12 11.84
CA ALA A 286 -12.96 -18.42 11.21
C ALA A 286 -12.30 -19.40 12.19
N GLU A 287 -11.42 -18.91 13.06
CA GLU A 287 -10.75 -19.67 14.14
C GLU A 287 -11.77 -20.27 15.10
N LYS A 288 -12.76 -19.48 15.56
CA LYS A 288 -13.84 -19.95 16.45
C LYS A 288 -14.72 -21.02 15.82
N LEU A 289 -14.91 -20.94 14.50
CA LEU A 289 -15.70 -21.90 13.75
C LEU A 289 -14.89 -23.17 13.40
N GLY A 290 -13.56 -23.18 13.58
CA GLY A 290 -12.70 -24.30 13.21
C GLY A 290 -12.53 -24.51 11.70
N HIS A 291 -12.88 -23.51 10.87
CA HIS A 291 -12.90 -23.60 9.40
C HIS A 291 -11.91 -22.64 8.73
N VAL A 292 -10.70 -22.48 9.30
CA VAL A 292 -9.69 -21.53 8.81
C VAL A 292 -9.22 -21.89 7.38
N LYS A 293 -9.09 -23.19 7.08
CA LYS A 293 -8.69 -23.67 5.75
C LYS A 293 -9.71 -23.31 4.67
N ASP A 294 -10.99 -23.60 4.90
CA ASP A 294 -12.08 -23.31 3.96
C ASP A 294 -12.25 -21.80 3.75
N PHE A 295 -12.10 -21.03 4.85
CA PHE A 295 -12.05 -19.57 4.83
C PHE A 295 -10.94 -19.06 3.92
N LEU A 296 -9.71 -19.57 4.08
CA LEU A 296 -8.56 -19.13 3.30
C LEU A 296 -8.69 -19.52 1.81
N GLN A 297 -9.21 -20.71 1.51
CA GLN A 297 -9.50 -21.12 0.12
C GLN A 297 -10.52 -20.20 -0.54
N THR A 298 -11.53 -19.76 0.20
CA THR A 298 -12.54 -18.81 -0.30
C THR A 298 -11.91 -17.44 -0.58
N ILE A 299 -11.02 -16.97 0.31
CA ILE A 299 -10.23 -15.74 0.11
C ILE A 299 -9.39 -15.84 -1.18
N PHE A 300 -8.65 -16.93 -1.36
CA PHE A 300 -7.85 -17.13 -2.57
C PHE A 300 -8.71 -17.13 -3.83
N LYS A 301 -9.78 -17.92 -3.86
CA LYS A 301 -10.69 -18.01 -5.00
C LYS A 301 -11.25 -16.63 -5.38
N ASN A 302 -11.76 -15.90 -4.39
CA ASN A 302 -12.34 -14.58 -4.63
C ASN A 302 -11.28 -13.57 -5.11
N SER A 303 -10.09 -13.57 -4.50
CA SER A 303 -9.00 -12.69 -4.94
C SER A 303 -8.57 -13.00 -6.38
N TYR A 304 -8.46 -14.27 -6.76
CA TYR A 304 -8.14 -14.67 -8.14
C TYR A 304 -9.22 -14.25 -9.12
N VAL A 305 -10.49 -14.48 -8.80
CA VAL A 305 -11.61 -14.09 -9.68
C VAL A 305 -11.59 -12.58 -9.92
N VAL A 306 -11.47 -11.77 -8.86
CA VAL A 306 -11.45 -10.30 -9.02
C VAL A 306 -10.19 -9.83 -9.76
N SER A 307 -9.01 -10.37 -9.44
CA SER A 307 -7.78 -10.03 -10.18
C SER A 307 -7.87 -10.42 -11.67
N MET A 308 -8.49 -11.56 -12.02
CA MET A 308 -8.67 -11.97 -13.42
C MET A 308 -9.67 -11.06 -14.16
N LEU A 309 -10.76 -10.67 -13.50
CA LEU A 309 -11.74 -9.72 -14.06
C LEU A 309 -11.09 -8.36 -14.38
N LEU A 310 -10.13 -7.91 -13.57
CA LEU A 310 -9.37 -6.69 -13.82
C LEU A 310 -8.25 -6.90 -14.86
N ALA A 311 -7.59 -8.07 -14.85
CA ALA A 311 -6.47 -8.34 -15.73
C ALA A 311 -6.87 -8.47 -17.19
N CYS A 312 -8.01 -9.10 -17.48
CA CYS A 312 -8.48 -9.32 -18.84
C CYS A 312 -8.55 -8.02 -19.68
N PRO A 313 -9.28 -6.96 -19.26
CA PRO A 313 -9.32 -5.71 -20.01
C PRO A 313 -7.95 -5.00 -20.04
N VAL A 314 -7.20 -5.00 -18.93
CA VAL A 314 -5.91 -4.30 -18.85
C VAL A 314 -4.87 -4.93 -19.80
N VAL A 315 -4.80 -6.25 -19.88
CA VAL A 315 -3.87 -6.95 -20.78
C VAL A 315 -4.28 -6.76 -22.24
N LEU A 316 -5.56 -6.92 -22.57
CA LEU A 316 -6.06 -6.77 -23.94
C LEU A 316 -5.92 -5.34 -24.48
N LEU A 317 -6.13 -4.34 -23.62
CA LEU A 317 -6.04 -2.93 -23.96
C LEU A 317 -4.66 -2.34 -23.68
N SER A 318 -3.66 -3.15 -23.33
CA SER A 318 -2.34 -2.67 -22.89
C SER A 318 -1.67 -1.73 -23.90
N ASN A 319 -1.76 -2.01 -25.21
CA ASN A 319 -1.22 -1.12 -26.25
C ASN A 319 -1.94 0.25 -26.31
N ILE A 320 -3.25 0.26 -26.13
CA ILE A 320 -4.04 1.52 -26.15
C ILE A 320 -3.70 2.35 -24.91
N LEU A 321 -3.63 1.68 -23.76
CA LEU A 321 -3.27 2.32 -22.49
C LEU A 321 -1.81 2.76 -22.47
N SER A 322 -0.90 2.04 -23.13
CA SER A 322 0.50 2.46 -23.21
C SER A 322 0.67 3.70 -24.06
N HIS A 323 -0.01 3.79 -25.20
CA HIS A 323 -0.01 5.01 -26.01
C HIS A 323 -0.62 6.21 -25.25
N PHE A 324 -1.64 5.98 -24.44
CA PHE A 324 -2.18 7.04 -23.57
C PHE A 324 -1.17 7.52 -22.51
N LEU A 325 -0.26 6.65 -22.06
CA LEU A 325 0.73 6.95 -21.03
C LEU A 325 2.06 7.46 -21.59
N SER A 326 2.44 7.03 -22.80
CA SER A 326 3.68 7.43 -23.48
C SER A 326 3.59 7.20 -24.99
N ASP A 327 3.81 8.27 -25.76
CA ASP A 327 3.87 8.21 -27.22
C ASP A 327 5.13 7.51 -27.75
N GLU A 328 6.16 7.33 -26.91
CA GLU A 328 7.44 6.71 -27.28
C GLU A 328 7.35 5.18 -27.42
N ILE A 329 6.31 4.55 -26.87
CA ILE A 329 6.15 3.10 -26.90
C ILE A 329 5.39 2.70 -28.17
N THR A 330 6.13 2.34 -29.22
CA THR A 330 5.56 1.85 -30.49
C THR A 330 5.51 0.33 -30.60
N THR A 331 6.13 -0.38 -29.66
CA THR A 331 6.18 -1.84 -29.63
C THR A 331 4.88 -2.43 -29.08
N ASN A 332 4.48 -3.60 -29.59
CA ASN A 332 3.36 -4.35 -29.01
C ASN A 332 3.74 -4.91 -27.62
N ILE A 333 3.16 -4.37 -26.56
CA ILE A 333 3.45 -4.74 -25.17
C ILE A 333 2.51 -5.80 -24.60
N VAL A 334 1.49 -6.25 -25.34
CA VAL A 334 0.52 -7.27 -24.88
C VAL A 334 1.21 -8.55 -24.38
N PRO A 335 2.17 -9.16 -25.12
CA PRO A 335 2.81 -10.40 -24.68
C PRO A 335 3.63 -10.21 -23.39
N ILE A 336 4.31 -9.07 -23.28
CA ILE A 336 5.13 -8.72 -22.11
C ILE A 336 4.22 -8.50 -20.90
N THR A 337 3.11 -7.80 -21.08
CA THR A 337 2.10 -7.54 -20.03
C THR A 337 1.47 -8.85 -19.55
N LEU A 338 1.06 -9.72 -20.47
CA LEU A 338 0.49 -11.04 -20.15
C LEU A 338 1.47 -11.90 -19.35
N TYR A 339 2.72 -11.96 -19.79
CA TYR A 339 3.75 -12.72 -19.08
C TYR A 339 4.00 -12.20 -17.67
N THR A 340 4.10 -10.88 -17.54
CA THR A 340 4.32 -10.21 -16.26
C THR A 340 3.18 -10.51 -15.30
N PHE A 341 1.93 -10.47 -15.79
CA PHE A 341 0.76 -10.87 -15.03
C PHE A 341 0.83 -12.33 -14.56
N LEU A 342 1.18 -13.26 -15.46
CA LEU A 342 1.31 -14.69 -15.13
C LEU A 342 2.42 -14.93 -14.09
N ALA A 343 3.57 -14.28 -14.26
CA ALA A 343 4.69 -14.36 -13.31
C ALA A 343 4.27 -13.89 -11.90
N MET A 344 3.42 -12.86 -11.82
CA MET A 344 2.90 -12.31 -10.57
C MET A 344 1.66 -13.06 -10.05
N GLY A 345 1.24 -14.14 -10.71
CA GLY A 345 0.03 -14.89 -10.40
C GLY A 345 0.00 -15.48 -8.98
N MET A 346 1.15 -15.59 -8.30
CA MET A 346 1.21 -16.03 -6.90
C MET A 346 0.90 -14.95 -5.86
N SER A 347 0.75 -13.68 -6.28
CA SER A 347 0.51 -12.55 -5.36
C SER A 347 -0.70 -12.74 -4.42
N PRO A 348 -1.87 -13.24 -4.87
CA PRO A 348 -3.02 -13.47 -3.98
C PRO A 348 -2.73 -14.43 -2.83
N ILE A 349 -2.05 -15.54 -3.12
CA ILE A 349 -1.70 -16.56 -2.13
C ILE A 349 -0.61 -16.03 -1.20
N TYR A 350 0.39 -15.37 -1.77
CA TYR A 350 1.48 -14.77 -1.03
C TYR A 350 0.97 -13.77 0.02
N GLU A 351 0.22 -12.75 -0.39
CA GLU A 351 -0.26 -11.69 0.50
C GLU A 351 -1.20 -12.21 1.60
N SER A 352 -2.05 -13.18 1.26
CA SER A 352 -3.03 -13.73 2.18
C SER A 352 -2.41 -14.73 3.18
N SER A 353 -1.44 -15.55 2.75
CA SER A 353 -0.70 -16.46 3.65
C SER A 353 0.27 -15.70 4.55
N LYS A 354 0.92 -14.65 4.05
CA LYS A 354 1.69 -13.67 4.85
C LYS A 354 0.83 -13.11 5.98
N MET A 355 -0.35 -12.58 5.63
CA MET A 355 -1.27 -11.99 6.62
C MET A 355 -1.80 -13.01 7.62
N LEU A 356 -2.06 -14.26 7.18
CA LEU A 356 -2.46 -15.35 8.07
C LEU A 356 -1.41 -15.57 9.18
N LEU A 357 -0.15 -15.77 8.79
CA LEU A 357 0.95 -16.00 9.75
C LEU A 357 1.18 -14.79 10.65
N GLN A 358 1.18 -13.58 10.09
CA GLN A 358 1.27 -12.35 10.89
C GLN A 358 0.12 -12.26 11.89
N SER A 359 -1.10 -12.64 11.51
CA SER A 359 -2.27 -12.60 12.40
C SER A 359 -2.21 -13.62 13.54
N PHE A 360 -1.48 -14.73 13.35
CA PHE A 360 -1.17 -15.71 14.41
C PHE A 360 0.04 -15.35 15.27
N GLY A 361 0.77 -14.27 14.95
CA GLY A 361 1.95 -13.82 15.71
C GLY A 361 3.28 -14.43 15.25
N ASN A 362 3.32 -14.92 14.01
CA ASN A 362 4.54 -15.42 13.36
C ASN A 362 5.19 -14.34 12.47
N GLU A 363 5.05 -13.05 12.81
CA GLU A 363 5.60 -11.94 12.03
C GLU A 363 7.12 -11.97 11.91
N LYS A 364 7.81 -12.46 12.95
CA LYS A 364 9.27 -12.63 12.91
C LYS A 364 9.67 -13.72 11.92
N PHE A 365 8.98 -14.86 11.92
CA PHE A 365 9.24 -15.94 10.97
C PHE A 365 9.05 -15.45 9.53
N VAL A 366 7.93 -14.76 9.29
CA VAL A 366 7.63 -14.13 7.99
C VAL A 366 8.78 -13.21 7.55
N LEU A 367 9.27 -12.34 8.43
CA LEU A 367 10.39 -11.45 8.13
C LEU A 367 11.68 -12.22 7.78
N HIS A 368 12.09 -13.17 8.62
CA HIS A 368 13.35 -13.90 8.41
C HIS A 368 13.36 -14.70 7.11
N VAL A 369 12.26 -15.40 6.82
CA VAL A 369 12.12 -16.16 5.57
C VAL A 369 12.10 -15.22 4.37
N SER A 370 11.40 -14.09 4.45
CA SER A 370 11.36 -13.11 3.36
C SER A 370 12.73 -12.51 3.08
N ILE A 371 13.52 -12.18 4.11
CA ILE A 371 14.90 -11.72 3.94
C ILE A 371 15.72 -12.77 3.18
N LEU A 372 15.67 -14.03 3.62
CA LEU A 372 16.46 -15.09 3.03
C LEU A 372 16.10 -15.32 1.55
N ILE A 373 14.81 -15.41 1.22
CA ILE A 373 14.37 -15.67 -0.15
C ILE A 373 14.62 -14.44 -1.06
N ASN A 374 14.37 -13.22 -0.58
CA ASN A 374 14.66 -12.02 -1.37
C ASN A 374 16.15 -11.85 -1.64
N LEU A 375 17.02 -12.08 -0.65
CA LEU A 375 18.47 -12.07 -0.86
C LEU A 375 18.90 -13.16 -1.84
N ALA A 376 18.36 -14.38 -1.73
CA ALA A 376 18.64 -15.44 -2.68
C ALA A 376 18.21 -15.05 -4.11
N SER A 377 17.04 -14.44 -4.28
CA SER A 377 16.59 -13.93 -5.58
C SER A 377 17.51 -12.85 -6.15
N VAL A 378 17.92 -11.88 -5.32
CA VAL A 378 18.87 -10.84 -5.73
C VAL A 378 20.23 -11.44 -6.13
N MET A 379 20.72 -12.44 -5.40
CA MET A 379 21.96 -13.14 -5.75
C MET A 379 21.85 -13.88 -7.09
N ILE A 380 20.74 -14.58 -7.34
CA ILE A 380 20.51 -15.25 -8.62
C ILE A 380 20.45 -14.22 -9.76
N LEU A 381 19.75 -13.10 -9.56
CA LEU A 381 19.70 -12.01 -10.54
C LEU A 381 21.07 -11.41 -10.82
N ALA A 382 21.88 -11.19 -9.79
CA ALA A 382 23.25 -10.70 -9.94
C ALA A 382 24.12 -11.70 -10.73
N ILE A 383 23.98 -13.00 -10.50
CA ILE A 383 24.70 -14.03 -11.26
C ILE A 383 24.27 -13.99 -12.75
N LEU A 384 22.97 -13.92 -13.04
CA LEU A 384 22.48 -13.80 -14.42
C LEU A 384 22.98 -12.52 -15.10
N GLN A 385 23.06 -11.42 -14.35
CA GLN A 385 23.64 -10.15 -14.82
C GLN A 385 25.11 -10.33 -15.19
N LEU A 386 25.90 -10.98 -14.33
CA LEU A 386 27.33 -11.23 -14.55
C LEU A 386 27.58 -12.14 -15.75
N LEU A 387 26.69 -13.09 -16.00
CA LEU A 387 26.75 -13.98 -17.16
C LEU A 387 26.23 -13.33 -18.45
N ASN A 388 25.74 -12.08 -18.41
CA ASN A 388 25.11 -11.37 -19.54
C ASN A 388 23.92 -12.13 -20.18
N VAL A 389 23.21 -12.97 -19.40
CA VAL A 389 22.01 -13.71 -19.85
C VAL A 389 20.72 -13.04 -19.34
N GLN A 390 20.85 -11.96 -18.57
CA GLN A 390 19.71 -11.29 -17.98
C GLN A 390 18.83 -10.63 -19.04
N THR A 391 17.54 -10.93 -18.96
CA THR A 391 16.47 -10.38 -19.81
C THR A 391 15.27 -10.01 -18.94
N TYR A 392 14.34 -9.23 -19.50
CA TYR A 392 13.05 -8.92 -18.86
C TYR A 392 12.33 -10.18 -18.35
N TRP A 393 12.32 -11.23 -19.19
CA TRP A 393 11.70 -12.51 -18.89
C TRP A 393 12.36 -13.19 -17.68
N SER A 394 13.70 -13.26 -17.66
CA SER A 394 14.42 -13.85 -16.52
C SER A 394 14.18 -13.11 -15.21
N LEU A 395 14.07 -11.77 -15.26
CA LEU A 395 13.81 -10.92 -14.10
C LEU A 395 12.45 -11.26 -13.47
N TYR A 396 11.39 -11.21 -14.28
CA TYR A 396 10.04 -11.52 -13.79
C TYR A 396 9.83 -12.99 -13.49
N PHE A 397 10.53 -13.91 -14.16
CA PHE A 397 10.54 -15.32 -13.79
C PHE A 397 11.04 -15.52 -12.36
N ILE A 398 12.18 -14.90 -12.02
CA ILE A 398 12.75 -14.99 -10.67
C ILE A 398 11.86 -14.30 -9.66
N TYR A 399 11.23 -13.17 -10.02
CA TYR A 399 10.27 -12.53 -9.14
C TYR A 399 9.03 -13.41 -8.87
N GLY A 400 8.49 -14.06 -9.90
CA GLY A 400 7.40 -15.02 -9.75
C GLY A 400 7.79 -16.24 -8.92
N LEU A 401 9.01 -16.76 -9.13
CA LEU A 401 9.56 -17.87 -8.35
C LEU A 401 9.74 -17.49 -6.88
N ASN A 402 10.19 -16.27 -6.59
CA ASN A 402 10.29 -15.72 -5.23
C ASN A 402 8.93 -15.76 -4.53
N LEU A 403 7.89 -15.21 -5.17
CA LEU A 403 6.52 -15.22 -4.63
C LEU A 403 5.99 -16.65 -4.44
N PHE A 404 6.28 -17.55 -5.38
CA PHE A 404 5.88 -18.95 -5.30
C PHE A 404 6.53 -19.66 -4.11
N VAL A 405 7.85 -19.54 -3.95
CA VAL A 405 8.61 -20.18 -2.86
C VAL A 405 8.15 -19.64 -1.50
N LEU A 406 7.98 -18.31 -1.37
CA LEU A 406 7.44 -17.71 -0.15
C LEU A 406 6.04 -18.22 0.18
N SER A 407 5.15 -18.26 -0.81
CA SER A 407 3.79 -18.80 -0.64
C SER A 407 3.79 -20.24 -0.15
N LEU A 408 4.65 -21.10 -0.71
CA LEU A 408 4.78 -22.49 -0.30
C LEU A 408 5.32 -22.62 1.13
N ILE A 409 6.36 -21.87 1.48
CA ILE A 409 6.94 -21.92 2.84
C ILE A 409 5.92 -21.45 3.87
N PHE A 410 5.20 -20.36 3.58
CA PHE A 410 4.19 -19.82 4.50
C PHE A 410 3.01 -20.76 4.71
N LEU A 411 2.49 -21.36 3.63
CA LEU A 411 1.42 -22.35 3.75
C LEU A 411 1.86 -23.62 4.47
N ARG A 412 3.07 -24.13 4.18
CA ARG A 412 3.62 -25.31 4.89
C ARG A 412 3.80 -25.03 6.37
N HIS A 413 4.31 -23.85 6.72
CA HIS A 413 4.47 -23.47 8.12
C HIS A 413 3.09 -23.35 8.81
N ALA A 414 2.11 -22.72 8.16
CA ALA A 414 0.74 -22.63 8.68
C ALA A 414 0.10 -24.01 8.91
N SER A 415 0.30 -24.98 8.00
CA SER A 415 -0.16 -26.36 8.20
C SER A 415 0.61 -27.08 9.32
N SER A 416 1.92 -26.85 9.45
CA SER A 416 2.74 -27.47 10.51
C SER A 416 2.33 -27.02 11.92
N GLU A 417 1.95 -25.74 12.05
CA GLU A 417 1.42 -25.15 13.29
C GLU A 417 -0.08 -25.46 13.50
N LYS A 418 -0.70 -26.26 12.60
CA LYS A 418 -2.13 -26.64 12.61
C LYS A 418 -3.08 -25.44 12.57
N PHE A 419 -2.68 -24.35 11.93
CA PHE A 419 -3.58 -23.22 11.67
C PHE A 419 -4.59 -23.53 10.55
N ILE A 420 -4.20 -24.38 9.60
CA ILE A 420 -4.99 -24.80 8.42
C ILE A 420 -4.86 -26.29 8.10
#